data_AF-A0A838G3K3-F1
#
_entry.id   AF-A0A838G3K3-F1
#
_cell.length_a   1.000
_cell.length_b   1.000
_cell.length_c   1.000
_cell.angle_alpha   90.00
_cell.angle_beta   90.00
_cell.angle_gamma   90.00
#
_symmetry.space_group_name_H-M   'P 1'
#
loop_
_entity.id
_entity.type
_entity.pdbx_description
1 polymer ?
#
loop_
_entity_poly.entity_id
_entity_poly.type
_entity_poly.pdbx_seq_one_letter_code
_entity_poly.pdbx_strand_id
1 'polypeptide(L)' 'MTAAVASARTHDVPVGGGRTLRAYEAGDPAGVPVVVHHGTPGSGILAATLTADAEERGIRLVGFDRAGYG' A
#
# COMPACT_ATOMS: atom_id res chain seq x y z
N MET A 1 7.56 4.93 -18.44
CA MET A 1 8.41 4.12 -17.54
C MET A 1 7.48 3.48 -16.53
N THR A 2 7.22 2.18 -16.64
CA THR A 2 6.34 1.47 -15.70
C THR A 2 7.19 1.03 -14.51
N ALA A 3 6.87 1.48 -13.31
CA ALA A 3 7.54 0.99 -12.11
C ALA A 3 7.16 -0.49 -11.90
N ALA A 4 8.14 -1.32 -11.54
CA ALA A 4 7.85 -2.69 -11.13
C ALA A 4 6.96 -2.68 -9.88
N VAL A 5 5.98 -3.58 -9.84
CA VAL A 5 5.08 -3.74 -8.70
C VAL A 5 5.81 -4.50 -7.59
N ALA A 6 5.69 -4.04 -6.35
CA ALA A 6 6.26 -4.72 -5.20
C ALA A 6 5.50 -6.01 -4.85
N SER A 7 6.20 -6.97 -4.24
CA SER A 7 5.53 -8.01 -3.46
C SER A 7 4.95 -7.35 -2.20
N ALA A 8 3.64 -7.47 -2.00
CA ALA A 8 2.94 -6.88 -0.86
C ALA A 8 1.95 -7.89 -0.27
N ARG A 9 1.81 -7.87 1.05
CA ARG A 9 0.73 -8.59 1.73
C ARG A 9 -0.57 -7.83 1.55
N THR A 10 -1.59 -8.54 1.11
CA THR A 10 -2.91 -7.98 0.88
C THR A 10 -3.80 -8.17 2.11
N HIS A 11 -4.58 -7.13 2.45
CA HIS A 11 -5.54 -7.11 3.54
C HIS A 11 -6.90 -6.62 3.04
N ASP A 12 -7.97 -7.24 3.53
CA ASP A 12 -9.35 -6.77 3.35
C ASP A 12 -9.82 -6.15 4.67
N VAL A 13 -10.09 -4.85 4.65
CA VAL A 13 -10.41 -4.06 5.85
C VAL A 13 -11.86 -3.59 5.77
N PRO A 14 -12.79 -4.12 6.58
CA PRO A 14 -14.16 -3.61 6.66
C PRO A 14 -14.17 -2.18 7.19
N VAL A 15 -14.84 -1.26 6.48
CA VAL A 15 -14.92 0.18 6.86
C VAL A 15 -16.35 0.65 7.12
N GLY A 16 -17.27 -0.29 7.33
CA GLY A 16 -18.67 -0.01 7.60
C GLY A 16 -19.49 0.32 6.35
N GLY A 17 -20.82 0.23 6.50
CA GLY A 17 -21.76 0.41 5.39
C GLY A 17 -21.65 -0.68 4.31
N GLY A 18 -21.26 -1.90 4.70
CA GLY A 18 -21.10 -3.03 3.78
C GLY A 18 -19.89 -2.94 2.84
N ARG A 19 -18.96 -2.00 3.09
CA ARG A 19 -17.78 -1.77 2.23
C ARG A 19 -16.52 -2.35 2.86
N THR A 20 -15.62 -2.80 1.99
CA THR A 20 -14.30 -3.33 2.32
C THR A 20 -13.25 -2.54 1.54
N LEU A 21 -12.23 -2.04 2.22
CA LEU A 21 -11.03 -1.49 1.59
C LEU A 21 -10.01 -2.59 1.36
N ARG A 22 -9.45 -2.62 0.16
CA ARG A 22 -8.30 -3.45 -0.20
C ARG A 22 -7.03 -2.66 0.14
N ALA A 23 -6.22 -3.20 1.04
CA ALA A 23 -4.96 -2.60 1.48
C ALA A 23 -3.77 -3.52 1.16
N TYR A 24 -2.61 -2.91 0.98
CA TYR A 24 -1.35 -3.54 0.58
C TYR A 24 -0.26 -3.11 1.56
N GLU A 25 0.45 -4.07 2.09
CA GLU A 25 1.50 -3.87 3.09
C GLU A 25 2.84 -4.38 2.55
N ALA A 26 3.89 -3.57 2.70
CA ALA A 26 5.27 -3.92 2.37
C ALA A 26 6.25 -3.17 3.27
N GLY A 27 7.56 -3.38 3.08
CA GLY A 27 8.61 -2.85 3.96
C GLY A 27 8.78 -3.72 5.20
N ASP A 28 9.28 -3.12 6.29
CA ASP A 28 9.51 -3.81 7.56
C ASP A 28 8.20 -3.96 8.35
N PRO A 29 7.66 -5.17 8.58
CA PRO A 29 6.42 -5.37 9.34
C PRO A 29 6.50 -4.92 10.81
N ALA A 30 7.71 -4.83 11.38
CA ALA A 30 7.96 -4.33 12.73
C ALA A 30 8.30 -2.82 12.75
N GLY A 31 8.39 -2.19 11.57
CA GLY A 31 8.75 -0.81 11.38
C GLY A 31 7.65 0.20 11.72
N VAL A 32 7.98 1.49 11.61
CA VAL A 32 7.03 2.59 11.83
C VAL A 32 5.93 2.55 10.74
N PRO A 33 4.64 2.51 11.11
CA PRO A 33 3.56 2.46 10.12
C PRO A 33 3.40 3.79 9.38
N VAL A 34 3.42 3.72 8.05
CA VAL A 34 3.19 4.86 7.15
C VAL A 34 2.10 4.48 6.14
N VAL A 35 1.01 5.24 6.13
CA VAL A 35 -0.07 5.08 5.15
C VAL A 35 0.16 6.05 3.99
N VAL A 36 0.18 5.51 2.77
CA VAL A 36 0.41 6.28 1.54
C VAL A 36 -0.88 6.41 0.74
N HIS A 37 -1.19 7.63 0.32
CA HIS A 37 -2.26 7.91 -0.62
C HIS A 37 -1.73 7.98 -2.05
N HIS A 38 -2.30 7.18 -2.94
CA HIS A 38 -1.98 7.27 -4.36
C HIS A 38 -2.68 8.48 -5.02
N GLY A 39 -2.03 9.04 -6.05
CA GLY A 39 -2.60 10.09 -6.88
C GLY A 39 -3.62 9.57 -7.90
N THR A 40 -4.00 10.44 -8.84
CA THR A 40 -4.85 10.11 -9.98
C THR A 40 -4.06 10.27 -11.29
N PRO A 41 -4.08 9.27 -12.19
CA PRO A 41 -4.59 7.91 -12.01
C PRO A 41 -3.67 7.06 -11.09
N GLY A 42 -4.21 6.09 -10.37
CA GLY A 42 -3.42 5.20 -9.51
C GLY A 42 -4.27 4.16 -8.77
N SER A 43 -3.61 3.29 -8.00
CA SER A 43 -4.25 2.32 -7.10
C SER A 43 -3.44 2.18 -5.81
N GLY A 44 -3.87 1.33 -4.88
CA GLY A 44 -3.14 1.01 -3.65
C GLY A 44 -1.85 0.21 -3.86
N ILE A 45 -1.56 -0.21 -5.09
CA ILE A 45 -0.36 -0.97 -5.44
C ILE A 45 0.90 -0.13 -5.16
N LEU A 46 1.84 -0.73 -4.42
CA LEU A 46 3.09 -0.10 -4.05
C LEU A 46 4.18 -0.36 -5.11
N ALA A 47 4.94 0.67 -5.46
CA ALA A 47 6.08 0.56 -6.36
C ALA A 47 7.26 -0.12 -5.65
N ALA A 48 7.96 -1.03 -6.34
CA ALA A 48 9.09 -1.79 -5.78
C ALA A 48 10.21 -0.90 -5.23
N THR A 49 10.46 0.26 -5.86
CA THR A 49 11.46 1.22 -5.37
C THR A 49 11.05 1.86 -4.04
N LEU A 50 9.75 2.11 -3.85
CA LEU A 50 9.23 2.70 -2.62
C LEU A 50 9.23 1.68 -1.48
N THR A 51 8.93 0.41 -1.76
CA THR A 51 8.96 -0.64 -0.75
C THR A 51 10.38 -0.97 -0.29
N ALA A 52 11.36 -0.93 -1.22
CA ALA A 52 12.77 -1.10 -0.88
C ALA A 52 13.29 0.02 0.04
N ASP A 53 12.99 1.29 -0.30
CA ASP A 53 13.36 2.43 0.55
C ASP A 53 12.68 2.38 1.94
N ALA A 54 11.42 1.91 1.99
CA ALA A 54 10.73 1.69 3.26
C ALA A 54 11.40 0.62 4.13
N GLU A 55 11.81 -0.51 3.53
CA GLU A 55 12.51 -1.59 4.24
C GLU A 55 13.85 -1.10 4.81
N GLU A 56 14.65 -0.39 4.01
CA GLU A 56 15.94 0.18 4.45
C GLU A 56 15.80 1.18 5.61
N ARG A 57 14.64 1.81 5.74
CA ARG A 57 14.35 2.81 6.78
C ARG A 57 13.59 2.25 7.98
N GLY A 58 13.29 0.95 8.02
CA GLY A 58 12.47 0.36 9.08
C GLY A 58 11.04 0.91 9.09
N ILE A 59 10.45 1.07 7.91
CA ILE A 59 9.09 1.56 7.70
C ILE A 59 8.17 0.41 7.29
N ARG A 60 7.03 0.32 7.97
CA ARG A 60 5.89 -0.52 7.57
C ARG A 60 4.99 0.28 6.64
N LEU A 61 5.13 0.07 5.35
CA LEU A 61 4.43 0.85 4.34
C LEU A 61 3.07 0.24 4.00
N VAL A 62 2.01 1.05 4.02
CA VAL A 62 0.64 0.62 3.73
C VAL A 62 0.02 1.50 2.64
N GLY A 63 -0.29 0.90 1.49
CA GLY A 63 -1.12 1.49 0.43
C GLY A 63 -2.54 0.92 0.47
N PHE A 64 -3.51 1.60 -0.14
CA PHE A 64 -4.88 1.09 -0.26
C PHE A 64 -5.60 1.68 -1.47
N ASP A 65 -6.60 0.94 -1.98
CA ASP A 65 -7.45 1.43 -3.06
C ASP A 65 -8.46 2.45 -2.50
N ARG A 66 -8.38 3.70 -2.97
CA ARG A 66 -9.39 4.72 -2.64
C ARG A 66 -10.75 4.35 -3.26
N ALA A 67 -11.84 4.90 -2.72
CA ALA A 67 -13.17 4.67 -3.27
C ALA A 67 -13.25 5.03 -4.77
N GLY A 68 -13.70 4.08 -5.59
CA GLY A 68 -13.76 4.23 -7.05
C GLY A 68 -12.45 3.91 -7.80
N TYR A 69 -11.43 3.42 -7.10
CA TYR A 69 -10.17 2.90 -7.67
C TYR A 69 -10.00 1.42 -7.32
N GLY A 70 -9.12 0.74 -8.05
CA GLY A 70 -8.93 -0.71 -8.02
C GLY A 70 -9.19 -1.34 -9.38
#